data_AF-A0A955T6C5-F1
#
_entry.id   AF-A0A955T6C5-F1
#
_cell.length_a   1.000
_cell.length_b   1.000
_cell.length_c   1.000
_cell.angle_alpha   90.00
_cell.angle_beta   90.00
_cell.angle_gamma   90.00
#
_symmetry.space_group_name_H-M   'P 1'
#
loop_
_entity.id
_entity.type
_entity.pdbx_description
1 polymer ?
#
loop_
_entity_poly.entity_id
_entity_poly.type
_entity_poly.pdbx_seq_one_letter_code
_entity_poly.pdbx_strand_id
1 'polypeptide(L)' 'VNSLSVDHRGFAKSEGSLSFGVHEREDVRRWIEWARREKGIQGLVGIYGGSYGAGVGLQALAVNPEVSCMVALHP' A
#
# COMPACT_ATOMS: atom_id res chain seq x y z
N VAL A 1 -5.34 1.19 -17.16
CA VAL A 1 -5.00 1.49 -15.75
C VAL A 1 -5.09 0.19 -14.98
N ASN A 2 -4.04 -0.18 -14.23
CA ASN A 2 -4.04 -1.39 -13.41
C ASN A 2 -4.40 -1.02 -11.97
N SER A 3 -5.15 -1.87 -11.28
CA SER A 3 -5.49 -1.70 -9.87
C SER A 3 -5.13 -2.96 -9.08
N LEU A 4 -4.49 -2.78 -7.93
CA LEU A 4 -4.19 -3.83 -6.98
C LEU A 4 -4.97 -3.57 -5.69
N SER A 5 -5.93 -4.44 -5.38
CA SER A 5 -6.63 -4.46 -4.10
C SER A 5 -6.03 -5.56 -3.23
N VAL A 6 -5.81 -5.27 -1.96
CA VAL A 6 -5.12 -6.17 -1.02
C VAL A 6 -5.86 -6.26 0.29
N ASP A 7 -5.86 -7.45 0.87
CA ASP A 7 -6.14 -7.62 2.29
C ASP A 7 -4.90 -7.17 3.07
N HIS A 8 -5.00 -6.13 3.90
CA HIS A 8 -3.91 -5.71 4.77
C HIS A 8 -3.53 -6.83 5.76
N ARG A 9 -2.30 -6.82 6.29
CA ARG A 9 -1.88 -7.80 7.30
C ARG A 9 -2.89 -7.85 8.46
N GLY A 10 -3.20 -9.05 8.94
CA GLY A 10 -4.19 -9.24 10.01
C GLY A 10 -5.65 -8.96 9.62
N PHE A 11 -5.95 -8.76 8.32
CA PHE A 11 -7.32 -8.70 7.82
C PHE A 11 -7.63 -9.85 6.87
N ALA A 12 -8.88 -10.33 6.93
CA ALA A 12 -9.43 -11.34 6.04
C ALA A 12 -8.50 -12.54 5.86
N LYS A 13 -7.90 -12.71 4.67
CA LYS A 13 -7.02 -13.86 4.37
C LYS A 13 -5.54 -13.59 4.64
N SER A 14 -5.17 -12.35 4.95
CA SER A 14 -3.79 -11.98 5.23
C SER A 14 -3.43 -12.28 6.69
N GLU A 15 -2.33 -13.01 6.87
CA GLU A 15 -1.80 -13.36 8.19
C GLU A 15 -1.15 -12.15 8.91
N GLY A 16 -0.69 -12.39 10.14
CA GLY A 16 0.00 -11.40 10.96
C GLY A 16 -0.93 -10.54 11.82
N SER A 17 -0.41 -9.43 12.32
CA SER A 17 -1.13 -8.53 13.23
C SER A 17 -0.94 -7.08 12.82
N LEU A 18 -1.98 -6.29 13.08
CA LEU A 18 -2.00 -4.87 12.78
C LEU A 18 -1.00 -4.09 13.62
N SER A 19 -0.33 -3.15 12.98
CA SER A 19 0.58 -2.20 13.64
C SER A 19 0.29 -0.74 13.28
N PHE A 20 -0.87 -0.47 12.67
CA PHE A 20 -1.35 0.87 12.33
C PHE A 20 -0.35 1.71 11.52
N GLY A 21 0.35 1.06 10.60
CA GLY A 21 1.26 1.67 9.63
C GLY A 21 2.75 1.42 9.89
N VAL A 22 3.14 0.91 11.07
CA VAL A 22 4.56 0.63 11.38
C VAL A 22 5.13 -0.43 10.44
N HIS A 23 4.44 -1.55 10.28
CA HIS A 23 4.79 -2.65 9.37
C HIS A 23 4.05 -2.53 8.04
N GLU A 24 2.83 -1.99 8.01
CA GLU A 24 2.02 -1.93 6.78
C GLU A 24 2.62 -1.01 5.72
N ARG A 25 3.37 0.02 6.10
CA ARG A 25 4.12 0.87 5.14
C ARG A 25 5.16 0.08 4.35
N GLU A 26 5.76 -0.94 4.95
CA GLU A 26 6.72 -1.84 4.30
C GLU A 26 6.00 -2.88 3.43
N ASP A 27 4.80 -3.31 3.83
CA ASP A 27 3.97 -4.17 2.98
C ASP A 27 3.61 -3.50 1.67
N VAL A 28 3.30 -2.19 1.70
CA VAL A 28 3.08 -1.40 0.47
C VAL A 28 4.27 -1.49 -0.47
N ARG A 29 5.50 -1.38 0.04
CA ARG A 29 6.72 -1.54 -0.78
C ARG A 29 6.79 -2.92 -1.42
N ARG A 30 6.52 -3.98 -0.64
CA ARG A 30 6.53 -5.37 -1.14
C ARG A 30 5.44 -5.64 -2.17
N TRP A 31 4.27 -5.02 -2.03
CA TRP A 31 3.19 -5.14 -3.02
C TRP A 31 3.58 -4.51 -4.36
N ILE A 32 4.24 -3.34 -4.32
CA ILE A 32 4.76 -2.68 -5.53
C ILE A 32 5.82 -3.55 -6.19
N GLU A 33 6.81 -4.03 -5.43
CA GLU A 33 7.86 -4.92 -5.95
C GLU A 33 7.28 -6.19 -6.57
N TRP A 34 6.30 -6.81 -5.92
CA TRP A 34 5.58 -7.96 -6.46
C TRP A 34 4.86 -7.62 -7.76
N ALA A 35 4.15 -6.50 -7.83
CA ALA A 35 3.45 -6.08 -9.05
C ALA A 35 4.42 -5.80 -10.20
N ARG A 36 5.58 -5.20 -9.92
CA ARG A 36 6.63 -4.99 -10.93
C ARG A 36 7.22 -6.31 -11.42
N ARG A 37 7.59 -7.21 -10.49
CA ARG A 37 8.32 -8.44 -10.81
C ARG A 37 7.42 -9.52 -11.41
N GLU A 38 6.27 -9.79 -10.79
CA GLU A 38 5.41 -10.91 -11.15
C GLU A 38 4.36 -10.55 -12.21
N LYS A 39 4.01 -9.27 -12.32
CA LYS A 39 2.99 -8.77 -13.26
C LYS A 39 3.55 -7.85 -14.33
N GLY A 40 4.84 -7.51 -14.27
CA GLY A 40 5.50 -6.64 -15.25
C GLY A 40 4.97 -5.21 -15.24
N ILE A 41 4.32 -4.76 -14.16
CA ILE A 41 3.73 -3.41 -14.11
C ILE A 41 4.82 -2.35 -14.02
N GLN A 42 4.77 -1.36 -14.91
CA GLN A 42 5.72 -0.25 -14.98
C GLN A 42 4.99 1.09 -14.81
N GLY A 43 5.77 2.16 -14.57
CA GLY A 43 5.26 3.52 -14.43
C GLY A 43 5.01 3.96 -12.99
N LEU A 44 4.27 5.07 -12.87
CA LEU A 44 3.94 5.72 -11.61
C LEU A 44 2.97 4.88 -10.78
N VAL A 45 3.18 4.88 -9.47
CA VAL A 45 2.30 4.22 -8.50
C VAL A 45 1.59 5.26 -7.67
N GLY A 46 0.27 5.22 -7.67
CA GLY A 46 -0.57 5.99 -6.75
C GLY A 46 -1.23 5.07 -5.73
N ILE A 47 -1.42 5.58 -4.51
CA ILE A 47 -2.23 4.91 -3.48
C ILE A 47 -3.57 5.65 -3.36
N TYR A 48 -4.64 4.89 -3.20
CA TYR A 48 -5.96 5.39 -2.86
C TYR A 48 -6.46 4.62 -1.64
N GLY A 49 -6.93 5.32 -0.61
CA GLY A 49 -7.39 4.67 0.61
C GLY A 49 -8.25 5.57 1.47
N GLY A 50 -9.14 4.96 2.26
CA GLY A 50 -9.96 5.63 3.26
C GLY A 50 -9.67 5.13 4.67
N SER A 51 -9.84 6.00 5.68
CA SER A 51 -9.66 5.68 7.10
C SER A 51 -8.32 4.95 7.35
N TYR A 52 -8.35 3.70 7.79
CA TYR A 52 -7.16 2.87 7.99
C TYR A 52 -6.21 2.86 6.78
N GLY A 53 -6.73 2.65 5.57
CA GLY A 53 -5.93 2.63 4.34
C GLY A 53 -5.35 4.01 4.00
N ALA A 54 -6.02 5.09 4.41
CA ALA A 54 -5.51 6.44 4.24
C ALA A 54 -4.31 6.71 5.18
N GLY A 55 -4.43 6.33 6.45
CA GLY A 55 -3.34 6.44 7.42
C GLY A 55 -2.10 5.63 7.02
N VAL A 56 -2.29 4.37 6.58
CA VAL A 56 -1.20 3.54 6.06
C VAL A 56 -0.60 4.15 4.78
N GLY A 57 -1.43 4.62 3.85
CA GLY A 57 -0.97 5.20 2.59
C GLY A 57 -0.12 6.46 2.79
N LEU A 58 -0.50 7.35 3.72
CA LEU A 58 0.31 8.53 4.07
C LEU A 58 1.65 8.15 4.69
N GLN A 59 1.67 7.15 5.57
CA GLN A 59 2.91 6.64 6.17
C GLN A 59 3.82 5.97 5.14
N ALA A 60 3.24 5.23 4.19
CA ALA A 60 3.98 4.62 3.09
C ALA A 60 4.57 5.67 2.14
N LEU A 61 3.79 6.68 1.75
CA LEU A 61 4.25 7.80 0.92
C LEU A 61 5.47 8.50 1.55
N ALA A 62 5.48 8.66 2.87
CA ALA A 62 6.58 9.32 3.58
C ALA A 62 7.91 8.55 3.55
N VAL A 63 7.89 7.23 3.34
CA VAL A 63 9.08 6.37 3.42
C VAL A 63 9.40 5.61 2.14
N ASN A 64 8.50 5.59 1.16
CA ASN A 64 8.63 4.82 -0.06
C ASN A 64 8.69 5.73 -1.30
N PRO A 65 9.89 5.94 -1.88
CA PRO A 65 10.07 6.83 -3.03
C PRO A 65 9.42 6.32 -4.33
N GLU A 66 8.98 5.06 -4.38
CA GLU A 66 8.25 4.54 -5.54
C GLU A 66 6.80 5.01 -5.61
N VAL A 67 6.25 5.53 -4.50
CA VAL A 67 4.89 6.05 -4.45
C VAL A 67 4.89 7.50 -4.90
N SER A 68 4.23 7.77 -6.02
CA SER A 68 4.21 9.10 -6.65
C SER A 68 3.12 10.01 -6.10
N CYS A 69 2.02 9.45 -5.60
CA CYS A 69 0.93 10.21 -5.00
C CYS A 69 0.06 9.37 -4.07
N MET A 70 -0.70 10.05 -3.20
CA MET A 70 -1.70 9.47 -2.33
C MET A 70 -3.01 10.26 -2.42
N VAL A 71 -4.13 9.55 -2.58
CA VAL A 71 -5.48 10.09 -2.38
C VAL A 71 -6.03 9.51 -1.07
N ALA A 72 -6.06 10.35 -0.05
CA ALA A 72 -6.53 10.00 1.29
C ALA A 72 -7.96 10.51 1.52
N LEU A 73 -8.85 9.60 1.92
CA LEU A 73 -10.24 9.93 2.28
C LEU A 73 -10.46 9.71 3.77
N HIS A 74 -10.92 10.73 4.49
CA HIS A 74 -11.19 10.66 5.94
C HIS A 74 -10.04 9.97 6.73
N PRO A 75 -8.79 10.47 6.63
CA PRO A 75 -7.60 9.84 7.21
C PRO A 75 -7.56 9.86 8.73
#